data_AF-A5DGR3-F1
#
_entry.id   AF-A5DGR3-F1
#
_cell.length_a   1.000
_cell.length_b   1.000
_cell.length_c   1.000
_cell.angle_alpha   90.00
_cell.angle_beta   90.00
_cell.angle_gamma   90.00
#
_symmetry.space_group_name_H-M   'P 1'
#
loop_
_entity.id
_entity.type
_entity.pdbx_description
1 polymer ?
#
loop_
_entity_poly.entity_id
_entity_poly.type
_entity_poly.pdbx_seq_one_letter_code
_entity_poly.pdbx_strand_id
1 'polypeptide(L)'
;MINRVSRCFKRPYSLPSHFSNPSSVPPQYGQHQPSELPKPVEEGTQQNKSQETFQDKTNERNNESSLKELSSVVAMCALAYIAIDNYNNRIRLEKLNNDSNAISLKTLQLQQANFLNAKKKQDMVMIEERKEANRRNFKMGLHIALLRKQLKEAGIEPAGIDVATREYESSVRADSSVKHVSGQVLWLDDSSGKYNDN
;
A
#
# COMPACT_ATOMS: atom_id res chain seq x y z
N MET A 1 -30.82 -14.80 19.90
CA MET A 1 -30.64 -13.35 19.62
C MET A 1 -29.45 -12.86 20.43
N ILE A 2 -28.34 -12.51 19.77
CA ILE A 2 -27.10 -12.08 20.45
C ILE A 2 -26.91 -10.59 20.16
N ASN A 3 -27.10 -9.76 21.19
CA ASN A 3 -26.89 -8.31 21.13
C ASN A 3 -25.39 -8.00 21.01
N ARG A 4 -24.97 -7.46 19.86
CA ARG A 4 -23.62 -6.90 19.69
C ARG A 4 -23.59 -5.49 20.29
N VAL A 5 -22.90 -5.35 21.42
CA VAL A 5 -22.54 -4.05 21.99
C VAL A 5 -21.34 -3.51 21.23
N SER A 6 -21.57 -2.56 20.33
CA SER A 6 -20.51 -1.80 19.65
C SER A 6 -19.88 -0.82 20.65
N ARG A 7 -18.69 -1.15 21.18
CA ARG A 7 -17.89 -0.21 21.97
C ARG A 7 -17.11 0.70 21.02
N CYS A 8 -17.58 1.94 20.87
CA CYS A 8 -16.80 3.00 20.22
C CYS A 8 -15.67 3.46 21.15
N PHE A 9 -14.42 3.24 20.75
CA PHE A 9 -13.25 3.87 21.36
C PHE A 9 -13.28 5.37 21.03
N LYS A 10 -13.54 6.22 22.03
CA LYS A 10 -13.27 7.66 21.94
C LYS A 10 -11.75 7.84 21.92
N ARG A 11 -11.17 8.16 20.75
CA ARG A 11 -9.76 8.55 20.64
C ARG A 11 -9.63 10.03 21.03
N PRO A 12 -8.63 10.41 21.85
CA PRO A 12 -8.40 11.80 22.25
C PRO A 12 -7.71 12.67 21.18
N TYR A 13 -7.57 12.20 19.94
CA TYR A 13 -6.94 12.94 18.85
C TYR A 13 -7.84 12.93 17.62
N SER A 14 -8.33 14.11 17.22
CA SER A 14 -9.00 14.30 15.93
C SER A 14 -8.00 14.02 14.81
N LEU A 15 -8.37 13.15 13.87
CA LEU A 15 -7.58 12.88 12.68
C LEU A 15 -7.35 14.19 11.91
N PRO A 16 -6.19 14.38 11.26
CA PRO A 16 -5.95 15.52 10.39
C PRO A 16 -7.11 15.70 9.38
N SER A 17 -7.59 16.94 9.25
CA SER A 17 -8.77 17.34 8.46
C SER A 17 -8.79 16.74 7.04
N HIS A 18 -7.61 16.56 6.43
CA HIS A 18 -7.45 15.99 5.09
C HIS A 18 -8.00 14.57 4.91
N PHE A 19 -8.10 13.76 5.97
CA PHE A 19 -8.67 12.41 5.88
C PHE A 19 -10.20 12.38 6.05
N SER A 20 -10.81 13.51 6.42
CA SER A 20 -12.24 13.60 6.71
C SER A 20 -13.05 14.27 5.61
N ASN A 21 -12.39 14.93 4.65
CA ASN A 21 -13.06 15.69 3.59
C ASN A 21 -12.54 15.25 2.20
N PRO A 22 -13.37 14.60 1.36
CA PRO A 22 -12.97 14.16 0.01
C PRO A 22 -12.67 15.33 -0.94
N SER A 23 -13.04 16.55 -0.56
CA SER A 23 -12.82 17.78 -1.34
C SER A 23 -11.46 18.44 -1.08
N SER A 24 -10.73 18.05 -0.02
CA SER A 24 -9.43 18.65 0.32
C SER A 24 -8.30 17.74 -0.15
N VAL A 25 -7.72 18.06 -1.31
CA VAL A 25 -6.53 17.36 -1.81
C VAL A 25 -5.31 17.95 -1.09
N PRO A 26 -4.42 17.12 -0.48
CA PRO A 26 -3.22 17.63 0.18
C PRO A 26 -2.28 18.28 -0.85
N PRO A 27 -1.56 19.35 -0.47
CA PRO A 27 -0.61 20.02 -1.36
C PRO A 27 0.53 19.08 -1.77
N GLN A 28 1.00 19.25 -3.01
CA GLN A 28 2.11 18.48 -3.55
C GLN A 28 3.41 18.85 -2.84
N TYR A 29 4.24 17.84 -2.55
CA TYR A 29 5.48 18.02 -1.80
C TYR A 29 6.40 19.05 -2.48
N GLY A 30 6.68 20.17 -1.79
CA GLY A 30 7.53 21.26 -2.30
C GLY A 30 6.80 22.55 -2.70
N GLN A 31 5.46 22.64 -2.62
CA GLN A 31 4.76 23.91 -2.79
C GLN A 31 4.65 24.68 -1.47
N HIS A 32 5.31 25.84 -1.38
CA HIS A 32 5.04 26.84 -0.35
C HIS A 32 3.74 27.59 -0.70
N GLN A 33 2.72 27.40 0.12
CA GLN A 33 1.52 28.24 0.12
C GLN A 33 1.93 29.68 0.46
N PRO A 34 1.43 30.72 -0.22
CA PRO A 34 1.55 32.08 0.28
C PRO A 34 0.75 32.16 1.58
N SER A 35 1.48 32.23 2.69
CA SER A 35 0.96 32.28 4.04
C SER A 35 -0.04 33.43 4.18
N GLU A 36 -1.32 33.10 4.34
CA GLU A 36 -2.21 33.96 5.11
C GLU A 36 -1.58 34.18 6.49
N LEU A 37 -1.61 35.44 6.94
CA LEU A 37 -1.02 35.93 8.18
C LEU A 37 -1.16 34.94 9.36
N PRO A 38 -0.10 34.71 10.14
CA PRO A 38 -0.24 34.00 11.39
C PRO A 38 -1.08 34.86 12.34
N LYS A 39 -2.29 34.39 12.66
CA LYS A 39 -2.98 34.81 13.87
C LYS A 39 -2.01 34.56 15.04
N PRO A 40 -1.79 35.55 15.92
CA PRO A 40 -0.91 35.38 17.06
C PRO A 40 -1.45 34.22 17.88
N VAL A 41 -0.59 33.22 18.09
CA VAL A 41 -0.81 32.17 19.08
C VAL A 41 -0.90 32.90 20.41
N GLU A 42 -2.09 32.89 21.00
CA GLU A 42 -2.31 33.38 22.35
C GLU A 42 -1.30 32.70 23.28
N GLU A 43 -0.51 33.56 23.93
CA GLU A 43 0.42 33.22 24.97
C GLU A 43 -0.32 32.43 26.06
N GLY A 44 -0.03 31.13 26.15
CA GLY A 44 -0.26 30.36 27.36
C GLY A 44 0.72 30.81 28.43
N THR A 45 0.51 32.02 28.97
CA THR A 45 1.15 32.50 30.18
C THR A 45 0.71 31.63 31.35
N GLN A 46 1.44 30.56 31.64
CA GLN A 46 1.48 30.04 33.02
C GLN A 46 2.56 30.79 33.77
N GLN A 47 2.17 31.98 34.22
CA GLN A 47 2.65 32.54 35.47
C GLN A 47 2.44 31.49 36.57
N ASN A 48 3.51 30.88 37.05
CA ASN A 48 3.58 30.52 38.46
C ASN A 48 4.60 31.45 39.11
N LYS A 49 4.06 32.61 39.48
CA LYS A 49 4.68 33.56 40.38
C LYS A 49 4.38 33.09 41.80
N SER A 50 5.31 32.32 42.33
CA SER A 50 5.55 32.16 43.77
C SER A 50 7.08 32.05 43.84
N GLN A 51 7.86 33.13 43.94
CA GLN A 51 7.89 34.05 45.09
C GLN A 51 7.43 33.38 46.38
N GLU A 52 8.07 32.26 46.73
CA GLU A 52 8.39 32.04 48.13
C GLU A 52 9.75 32.68 48.38
N THR A 53 9.64 33.89 48.91
CA THR A 53 10.58 34.49 49.85
C THR A 53 11.42 33.42 50.55
N PHE A 54 12.72 33.35 50.25
CA PHE A 54 13.68 32.83 51.23
C PHE A 54 13.68 33.83 52.38
N GLN A 55 12.70 33.68 53.27
CA GLN A 55 12.68 34.34 54.56
C GLN A 55 13.66 33.55 55.42
N ASP A 56 14.93 33.88 55.26
CA ASP A 56 15.97 33.51 56.21
C ASP A 56 15.76 34.41 57.43
N LYS A 57 14.82 34.01 58.29
CA LYS A 57 14.61 34.64 59.59
C LYS A 57 14.35 33.58 60.65
N THR A 58 15.15 33.76 61.70
CA THR A 58 15.06 33.27 63.08
C THR A 58 15.48 31.82 63.34
N ASN A 59 16.75 31.70 63.76
CA ASN A 59 17.16 31.33 65.10
C ASN A 59 16.31 30.30 65.87
N GLU A 60 17.02 29.33 66.45
CA GLU A 60 16.61 28.42 67.54
C GLU A 60 15.76 27.18 67.16
N ARG A 61 16.44 26.17 66.61
CA ARG A 61 16.45 24.79 67.12
C ARG A 61 17.53 23.99 66.38
N ASN A 62 18.66 23.77 67.04
CA ASN A 62 19.84 23.08 66.51
C ASN A 62 19.62 21.62 66.03
N ASN A 63 18.39 21.11 66.05
CA ASN A 63 18.02 19.76 65.60
C ASN A 63 17.21 19.72 64.28
N GLU A 64 16.69 20.86 63.76
CA GLU A 64 15.94 20.87 62.49
C GLU A 64 16.82 21.14 61.26
N SER A 65 17.97 21.78 61.43
CA SER A 65 18.98 21.95 60.36
C SER A 65 19.56 20.60 59.93
N SER A 66 19.89 19.72 60.88
CA SER A 66 20.43 18.38 60.58
C SER A 66 19.42 17.46 59.89
N LEU A 67 18.12 17.57 60.20
CA LEU A 67 17.08 16.82 59.50
C LEU A 67 16.81 17.38 58.09
N LYS A 68 16.90 18.71 57.90
CA LYS A 68 16.84 19.34 56.58
C LYS A 68 18.05 18.96 55.73
N GLU A 69 19.25 18.96 56.30
CA GLU A 69 20.48 18.49 55.66
C GLU A 69 20.40 17.01 55.28
N LEU A 70 19.89 16.16 56.17
CA LEU A 70 19.66 14.74 55.89
C LEU A 70 18.61 14.55 54.78
N SER A 71 17.53 15.34 54.79
CA SER A 71 16.52 15.30 53.73
C SER A 71 17.08 15.78 52.38
N SER A 72 18.00 16.74 52.39
CA SER A 72 18.70 17.23 51.21
C SER A 72 19.63 16.16 50.63
N VAL A 73 20.38 15.44 51.49
CA VAL A 73 21.23 14.32 51.06
C VAL A 73 20.37 13.17 50.51
N VAL A 74 19.26 12.84 51.16
CA VAL A 74 18.32 11.81 50.67
C VAL A 74 17.69 12.22 49.34
N ALA A 75 17.32 13.50 49.18
CA ALA A 75 16.82 14.01 47.91
C ALA A 75 17.88 13.96 46.81
N MET A 76 19.14 14.33 47.12
CA MET A 76 20.26 14.24 46.19
C MET A 76 20.54 12.78 45.78
N CYS A 77 20.49 11.84 46.72
CA CYS A 77 20.61 10.41 46.45
C CYS A 77 19.45 9.88 45.61
N ALA A 78 18.21 10.31 45.90
CA ALA A 78 17.04 9.92 45.14
C ALA A 78 17.12 10.43 43.69
N LEU A 79 17.49 11.69 43.50
CA LEU A 79 17.69 12.28 42.17
C LEU A 79 18.86 11.63 41.42
N ALA A 80 19.96 11.30 42.11
CA ALA A 80 21.07 10.57 41.51
C ALA A 80 20.65 9.17 41.07
N TYR A 81 19.87 8.45 41.89
CA TYR A 81 19.34 7.14 41.55
C TYR A 81 18.37 7.21 40.35
N ILE A 82 17.45 8.18 40.35
CA ILE A 82 16.52 8.42 39.24
C ILE A 82 17.29 8.77 37.96
N ALA A 83 18.37 9.56 38.05
CA ALA A 83 19.19 9.90 36.89
C ALA A 83 19.90 8.67 36.30
N ILE A 84 20.45 7.80 37.16
CA ILE A 84 21.11 6.56 36.74
C ILE A 84 20.10 5.60 36.09
N ASP A 85 18.91 5.44 36.68
CA ASP A 85 17.86 4.58 36.12
C ASP A 85 17.34 5.11 34.77
N ASN A 86 17.12 6.42 34.66
CA ASN A 86 16.75 7.05 33.39
C ASN A 86 17.83 6.87 32.32
N TYR A 87 19.10 6.96 32.68
CA TYR A 87 20.20 6.72 31.75
C TYR A 87 20.20 5.27 31.24
N ASN A 88 20.09 4.30 32.14
CA ASN A 88 20.05 2.88 31.77
C ASN A 88 18.83 2.55 30.90
N ASN A 89 17.67 3.10 31.23
CA ASN A 89 16.45 2.94 30.45
C ASN A 89 16.57 3.58 29.06
N ARG A 90 17.18 4.76 28.95
CA ARG A 90 17.44 5.41 27.66
C ARG A 90 18.34 4.56 26.76
N ILE A 91 19.44 4.02 27.30
CA ILE A 91 20.36 3.17 26.53
C ILE A 91 19.66 1.89 26.06
N ARG A 92 18.81 1.28 26.90
CA ARG A 92 18.04 0.09 26.52
C ARG A 92 17.03 0.41 25.41
N LEU A 93 16.33 1.54 25.51
CA LEU A 93 15.38 1.99 24.49
C LEU A 93 16.07 2.31 23.17
N GLU A 94 17.25 2.94 23.21
CA GLU A 94 18.03 3.24 22.02
C GLU A 94 18.47 1.97 21.29
N LYS A 95 18.93 0.95 22.02
CA LYS A 95 19.26 -0.37 21.45
C LYS A 95 18.04 -1.01 20.78
N LEU A 96 16.90 -1.04 21.48
CA LEU A 96 15.67 -1.62 20.95
C LEU A 96 15.15 -0.86 19.72
N ASN A 97 15.26 0.47 19.73
CA ASN A 97 14.92 1.32 18.59
C ASN A 97 15.84 1.07 17.39
N ASN A 98 17.15 0.93 17.62
CA ASN A 98 18.11 0.61 16.57
C ASN A 98 17.85 -0.78 15.97
N ASP A 99 17.57 -1.78 16.81
CA ASP A 99 17.22 -3.13 16.35
C ASP A 99 15.92 -3.10 15.52
N SER A 100 14.89 -2.40 16.00
CA SER A 100 13.62 -2.24 15.29
C SER A 100 13.81 -1.54 13.93
N ASN A 101 14.63 -0.49 13.87
CA ASN A 101 14.94 0.21 12.63
C ASN A 101 15.76 -0.64 11.67
N ALA A 102 16.72 -1.42 12.17
CA ALA A 102 17.48 -2.34 11.35
C ALA A 102 16.58 -3.43 10.75
N ILE A 103 15.63 -3.95 11.53
CA ILE A 103 14.65 -4.93 11.05
C ILE A 103 13.72 -4.30 10.01
N SER A 104 13.16 -3.12 10.27
CA SER A 104 12.23 -2.48 9.34
C SER A 104 12.91 -2.20 7.99
N LEU A 105 14.14 -1.71 7.99
CA LEU A 105 14.91 -1.49 6.76
C LEU A 105 15.17 -2.80 6.00
N LYS A 106 15.56 -3.88 6.70
CA LYS A 106 15.76 -5.19 6.07
C LYS A 106 14.45 -5.74 5.48
N THR A 107 13.34 -5.58 6.19
CA THR A 107 12.03 -6.02 5.68
C THR A 107 11.62 -5.25 4.43
N LEU A 108 11.85 -3.94 4.40
CA LEU A 108 11.58 -3.11 3.23
C LEU A 108 12.44 -3.53 2.04
N GLN A 109 13.73 -3.76 2.25
CA GLN A 109 14.63 -4.26 1.20
C GLN A 109 14.17 -5.61 0.65
N LEU A 110 13.75 -6.53 1.53
CA LEU A 110 13.24 -7.84 1.12
C LEU A 110 11.94 -7.71 0.32
N GLN A 111 11.02 -6.84 0.74
CA GLN A 111 9.79 -6.56 0.00
C GLN A 111 10.08 -5.96 -1.38
N GLN A 112 11.03 -5.03 -1.47
CA GLN A 112 11.45 -4.45 -2.74
C GLN A 112 12.05 -5.51 -3.67
N ALA A 113 12.92 -6.38 -3.15
CA ALA A 113 13.51 -7.48 -3.92
C ALA A 113 12.43 -8.47 -4.41
N ASN A 114 11.49 -8.84 -3.54
CA ASN A 114 10.38 -9.73 -3.89
C ASN A 114 9.47 -9.12 -4.97
N PHE A 115 9.18 -7.83 -4.87
CA PHE A 115 8.40 -7.11 -5.89
C PHE A 115 9.11 -7.12 -7.25
N LEU A 116 10.42 -6.84 -7.27
CA LEU A 116 11.20 -6.86 -8.51
C LEU A 116 11.26 -8.27 -9.12
N ASN A 117 11.40 -9.31 -8.30
CA ASN A 117 11.40 -10.69 -8.75
C ASN A 117 10.03 -11.11 -9.31
N ALA A 118 8.94 -10.72 -8.65
CA ALA A 118 7.58 -10.98 -9.12
C ALA A 118 7.31 -10.28 -10.46
N LYS A 119 7.73 -9.01 -10.61
CA LYS A 119 7.62 -8.27 -11.86
C LYS A 119 8.39 -8.95 -13.00
N LYS A 120 9.65 -9.33 -12.77
CA LYS A 120 10.46 -10.07 -13.76
C LYS A 120 9.79 -11.37 -14.20
N LYS A 121 9.18 -12.10 -13.27
CA LYS A 121 8.45 -13.34 -13.59
C LYS A 121 7.24 -13.07 -14.49
N GLN A 122 6.46 -12.03 -14.21
CA GLN A 122 5.34 -11.63 -15.06
C GLN A 122 5.82 -11.22 -16.46
N ASP A 123 6.89 -10.44 -16.55
CA ASP A 123 7.46 -10.00 -17.81
C ASP A 123 7.93 -11.20 -18.68
N MET A 124 8.55 -12.21 -18.05
CA MET A 124 8.96 -13.44 -18.74
C MET A 124 7.77 -14.21 -19.30
N VAL A 125 6.73 -14.42 -18.49
CA VAL A 125 5.51 -15.11 -18.94
C VAL A 125 4.86 -14.36 -20.11
N MET A 126 4.77 -13.03 -20.03
CA MET A 126 4.22 -12.22 -21.12
C MET A 126 5.02 -12.36 -22.42
N ILE A 127 6.35 -12.41 -22.35
CA ILE A 127 7.20 -12.62 -23.53
C ILE A 127 7.00 -14.02 -24.12
N GLU A 128 6.89 -15.05 -23.27
CA GLU A 128 6.60 -16.42 -23.69
C GLU A 128 5.25 -16.54 -24.38
N GLU A 129 4.20 -15.92 -23.81
CA GLU A 129 2.87 -15.87 -24.42
C GLU A 129 2.89 -15.21 -25.79
N ARG A 130 3.60 -14.08 -25.94
CA ARG A 130 3.77 -13.39 -27.23
C ARG A 130 4.51 -14.26 -28.24
N LYS A 131 5.57 -14.95 -27.82
CA LYS A 131 6.35 -15.86 -28.66
C LYS A 131 5.50 -17.03 -29.15
N GLU A 132 4.75 -17.66 -28.25
CA GLU A 132 3.91 -18.80 -28.62
C GLU A 132 2.73 -18.38 -29.49
N ALA A 133 2.12 -17.21 -29.24
CA ALA A 133 1.11 -16.64 -30.12
C ALA A 133 1.67 -16.40 -31.54
N ASN A 134 2.86 -15.80 -31.65
CA ASN A 134 3.50 -15.58 -32.95
C ASN A 134 3.82 -16.91 -33.66
N ARG A 135 4.26 -17.94 -32.93
CA ARG A 135 4.52 -19.27 -33.48
C ARG A 135 3.26 -19.92 -34.03
N ARG A 136 2.13 -19.82 -33.32
CA ARG A 136 0.83 -20.30 -33.79
C ARG A 136 0.38 -19.56 -35.05
N ASN A 137 0.48 -18.24 -35.05
CA ASN A 137 0.12 -17.41 -36.21
C ASN A 137 0.99 -17.73 -37.42
N PHE A 138 2.30 -17.97 -37.23
CA PHE A 138 3.21 -18.37 -38.30
C PHE A 138 2.83 -19.73 -38.91
N LYS A 139 2.56 -20.75 -38.07
CA LYS A 139 2.11 -22.07 -38.55
C LYS A 139 0.79 -21.98 -39.29
N MET A 140 -0.17 -21.21 -38.76
CA MET A 140 -1.46 -20.98 -39.40
C MET A 140 -1.30 -20.30 -40.76
N GLY A 141 -0.50 -19.23 -40.83
CA GLY A 141 -0.20 -18.53 -42.08
C GLY A 141 0.45 -19.44 -43.12
N LEU A 142 1.38 -20.30 -42.69
CA LEU A 142 2.01 -21.30 -43.56
C LEU A 142 0.99 -22.31 -44.08
N HIS A 143 0.12 -22.85 -43.21
CA HIS A 143 -0.94 -23.78 -43.62
C HIS A 143 -1.92 -23.13 -44.60
N ILE A 144 -2.33 -21.89 -44.36
CA ILE A 144 -3.21 -21.14 -45.28
C ILE A 144 -2.53 -20.96 -46.64
N ALA A 145 -1.24 -20.59 -46.67
CA ALA A 145 -0.49 -20.44 -47.91
C ALA A 145 -0.38 -21.77 -48.67
N LEU A 146 -0.14 -22.89 -47.97
CA LEU A 146 -0.09 -24.21 -48.56
C LEU A 146 -1.45 -24.63 -49.14
N LEU A 147 -2.53 -24.45 -48.39
CA LEU A 147 -3.90 -24.74 -48.86
C LEU A 147 -4.26 -23.91 -50.08
N ARG A 148 -3.91 -22.62 -50.09
CA ARG A 148 -4.11 -21.76 -51.28
C ARG A 148 -3.33 -22.25 -52.49
N LYS A 149 -2.12 -22.77 -52.30
CA LYS A 149 -1.33 -23.37 -53.38
C LYS A 149 -1.98 -24.66 -53.90
N GLN A 150 -2.41 -25.55 -53.00
CA GLN A 150 -3.08 -26.81 -53.35
C GLN A 150 -4.40 -26.59 -54.08
N LEU A 151 -5.21 -25.61 -53.65
CA LEU A 151 -6.47 -25.25 -54.33
C LEU A 151 -6.21 -24.75 -55.75
N LYS A 152 -5.21 -23.90 -55.94
CA LYS A 152 -4.78 -23.44 -57.27
C LYS A 152 -4.31 -24.59 -58.16
N GLU A 153 -3.55 -25.53 -57.61
CA GLU A 153 -3.11 -26.74 -58.33
C GLU A 153 -4.27 -27.67 -58.70
N ALA A 154 -5.35 -27.69 -57.89
CA ALA A 154 -6.59 -28.41 -58.17
C ALA A 154 -7.56 -27.66 -59.11
N GLY A 155 -7.21 -26.47 -59.59
CA GLY A 155 -8.05 -25.66 -60.47
C GLY A 155 -9.19 -24.91 -59.76
N ILE A 156 -9.18 -24.84 -58.43
CA ILE A 156 -10.18 -24.13 -57.63
C ILE A 156 -9.59 -22.78 -57.20
N GLU A 157 -10.27 -21.68 -57.50
CA GLU A 157 -9.80 -20.36 -57.06
C GLU A 157 -9.97 -20.20 -55.54
N PRO A 158 -8.90 -19.84 -54.81
CA PRO A 158 -8.99 -19.63 -53.37
C PRO A 158 -9.82 -18.40 -53.03
N ALA A 159 -10.65 -18.50 -51.99
CA ALA A 159 -11.46 -17.39 -51.50
C ALA A 159 -10.61 -16.15 -51.16
N GLY A 160 -11.14 -14.99 -51.52
CA GLY A 160 -10.55 -13.68 -51.23
C GLY A 160 -10.42 -13.43 -49.72
N ILE A 161 -9.44 -12.60 -49.35
CA ILE A 161 -9.13 -12.30 -47.95
C ILE A 161 -10.34 -11.69 -47.23
N ASP A 162 -11.12 -10.86 -47.91
CA ASP A 162 -12.26 -10.16 -47.32
C ASP A 162 -13.43 -11.10 -47.00
N VAL A 163 -13.70 -12.08 -47.87
CA VAL A 163 -14.74 -13.09 -47.66
C VAL A 163 -14.35 -14.01 -46.50
N ALA A 164 -13.10 -14.47 -46.48
CA ALA A 164 -12.59 -15.31 -45.40
C ALA A 164 -12.57 -14.58 -44.06
N THR A 165 -12.28 -13.27 -44.04
CA THR A 165 -12.30 -12.46 -42.81
C THR A 165 -13.73 -12.31 -42.28
N ARG A 166 -14.71 -12.07 -43.16
CA ARG A 166 -16.12 -11.98 -42.78
C ARG A 166 -16.65 -13.29 -42.16
N GLU A 167 -16.33 -14.42 -42.78
CA GLU A 167 -16.75 -15.75 -42.29
C GLU A 167 -16.03 -16.17 -41.01
N TYR A 168 -14.78 -15.74 -40.84
CA TYR A 168 -14.04 -15.89 -39.59
C TYR A 168 -14.65 -15.06 -38.45
N GLU A 169 -15.01 -13.81 -38.72
CA GLU A 169 -15.64 -12.94 -37.72
C GLU A 169 -17.01 -13.43 -37.30
N SER A 170 -17.80 -14.01 -38.20
CA SER A 170 -19.09 -14.61 -37.84
C SER A 170 -18.91 -15.88 -37.00
N SER A 171 -18.00 -16.77 -37.39
CA SER A 171 -17.95 -18.14 -36.84
C SER A 171 -16.98 -18.29 -35.66
N VAL A 172 -15.79 -17.66 -35.71
CA VAL A 172 -14.72 -17.90 -34.73
C VAL A 172 -14.69 -16.85 -33.60
N ARG A 173 -15.08 -15.61 -33.90
CA ARG A 173 -15.14 -14.54 -32.91
C ARG A 173 -16.30 -14.73 -31.92
N ALA A 174 -17.45 -15.21 -32.41
CA ALA A 174 -18.60 -15.56 -31.56
C ALA A 174 -18.23 -16.66 -30.54
N ASP A 175 -17.50 -17.69 -30.97
CA ASP A 175 -17.06 -18.80 -30.11
C ASP A 175 -16.00 -18.41 -29.07
N SER A 176 -15.17 -17.41 -29.36
CA SER A 176 -14.10 -16.98 -28.45
C SER A 176 -14.63 -16.27 -27.19
N SER A 177 -15.83 -15.68 -27.28
CA SER A 177 -16.56 -15.08 -26.15
C SER A 177 -17.05 -16.17 -25.18
N VAL A 178 -17.61 -17.27 -25.70
CA VAL A 178 -18.17 -18.38 -24.91
C VAL A 178 -17.08 -19.27 -24.32
N LYS A 179 -15.93 -19.40 -24.99
CA LYS A 179 -14.77 -20.18 -24.52
C LYS A 179 -14.10 -19.63 -23.25
N HIS A 180 -14.03 -18.31 -23.09
CA HIS A 180 -13.42 -17.70 -21.90
C HIS A 180 -14.23 -17.94 -20.62
N VAL A 181 -15.51 -18.31 -20.74
CA VAL A 181 -16.41 -18.53 -19.61
C VAL A 181 -16.60 -20.02 -19.28
N SER A 182 -16.59 -20.91 -20.28
CA SER A 182 -16.92 -22.35 -20.08
C SER A 182 -15.77 -23.33 -20.34
N GLY A 183 -14.68 -22.91 -20.97
CA GLY A 183 -13.55 -23.80 -21.32
C GLY A 183 -13.90 -24.90 -22.35
N GLN A 184 -15.12 -24.94 -22.87
CA GLN A 184 -15.61 -25.97 -23.78
C GLN A 184 -15.78 -25.38 -25.19
N VAL A 185 -15.30 -26.11 -26.20
CA VAL A 185 -15.37 -25.69 -27.62
C VAL A 185 -16.64 -26.27 -28.23
N LEU A 186 -17.63 -25.43 -28.53
CA LEU A 186 -18.84 -25.82 -29.25
C LEU A 186 -18.85 -25.12 -30.60
N TRP A 187 -18.74 -25.88 -31.69
CA TRP A 187 -18.89 -25.33 -33.05
C TRP A 187 -20.39 -25.29 -33.34
N LEU A 188 -20.98 -24.09 -33.33
CA LEU A 188 -22.37 -23.92 -33.74
C LEU A 188 -22.42 -23.63 -35.23
N ASP A 189 -23.05 -24.52 -35.99
CA ASP A 189 -23.42 -24.26 -37.38
C ASP A 189 -24.76 -23.51 -37.38
N ASP A 190 -24.83 -22.37 -38.08
CA ASP A 190 -26.05 -21.54 -38.23
C ASP A 190 -27.22 -22.32 -38.87
N SER A 191 -26.93 -23.46 -39.50
CA SER A 191 -27.94 -24.37 -40.05
C SER A 191 -28.74 -25.15 -38.98
N SER A 192 -28.21 -25.24 -37.75
CA SER A 192 -28.79 -26.08 -36.69
C SER A 192 -30.05 -25.52 -36.01
N GLY A 193 -30.42 -24.27 -36.30
CA GLY A 193 -31.60 -23.59 -35.73
C GLY A 193 -32.85 -23.59 -36.60
N LYS A 194 -32.80 -24.08 -37.84
CA LYS A 194 -33.99 -24.15 -38.70
C LYS A 194 -34.76 -25.44 -38.45
N TYR A 195 -35.68 -25.41 -37.49
CA TYR A 195 -36.78 -26.37 -37.47
C TYR A 195 -37.57 -26.21 -38.78
N ASN A 196 -37.58 -27.26 -39.60
CA ASN A 196 -38.54 -27.38 -40.69
C ASN A 196 -39.92 -27.60 -40.06
N ASP A 197 -40.66 -26.51 -39.85
CA ASP A 197 -42.08 -26.58 -39.57
C ASP A 197 -42.79 -26.96 -40.88
N ASN A 198 -43.12 -28.25 -41.00
CA ASN A 198 -44.12 -28.77 -41.95
C ASN A 198 -45.49 -28.79 -41.26
#